data_AF-A0A1J4WK70-F1
#
_entry.id   AF-A0A1J4WK70-F1
#
_cell.length_a   1.000
_cell.length_b   1.000
_cell.length_c   1.000
_cell.angle_alpha   90.00
_cell.angle_beta   90.00
_cell.angle_gamma   90.00
#
_symmetry.space_group_name_H-M   'P 1'
#
loop_
_entity.id
_entity.type
_entity.pdbx_description
1 polymer ?
#
loop_
_entity_poly.entity_id
_entity_poly.type
_entity_poly.pdbx_seq_one_letter_code
_entity_poly.pdbx_strand_id
1 'polypeptide(L)'
;MANINAPKIEYFESIAAEIISKFRRLQSIVRHPTAYGDHHEEILKTVLRNFLTKRFSVKKGFIYVGHGKVSRQIDLMIIDENSPAAYIFQEGDFAVVLPQAVVAVMEIKTTLNVPDFEKALENVSSAKSLMEFPANLTGIVFAYDGTNPTNDVLDVWFKRQKASVFKGKEDVAPDAIMFFAMGRLLVRGDENKNIGGGKYYYSLIGGKNEIKSGMDSKAYQMSVILAMIINSCEQKEFIKTGRLVERQGFKLVQIERGALEDVRFAFKTGMERIGR
;
A
#
# COMPACT_ATOMS: atom_id res chain seq x y z
N MET A 1 -23.63 -6.50 -7.75
CA MET A 1 -24.61 -5.43 -7.44
C MET A 1 -23.81 -4.25 -6.90
N ALA A 2 -24.15 -3.00 -7.27
CA ALA A 2 -23.51 -1.84 -6.65
C ALA A 2 -23.84 -1.85 -5.15
N ASN A 3 -22.82 -1.75 -4.31
CA ASN A 3 -23.02 -1.79 -2.87
C ASN A 3 -23.67 -0.48 -2.39
N ILE A 4 -24.90 -0.57 -1.89
CA ILE A 4 -25.74 0.57 -1.49
C ILE A 4 -25.15 1.34 -0.29
N ASN A 5 -24.24 0.70 0.46
CA ASN A 5 -23.58 1.27 1.64
C ASN A 5 -22.16 1.80 1.38
N ALA A 6 -21.66 1.71 0.14
CA ALA A 6 -20.34 2.23 -0.20
C ALA A 6 -20.37 3.77 -0.20
N PRO A 7 -19.43 4.46 0.46
CA PRO A 7 -19.27 5.90 0.30
C PRO A 7 -19.12 6.24 -1.17
N LYS A 8 -19.75 7.33 -1.61
CA LYS A 8 -19.52 7.83 -2.97
C LYS A 8 -18.11 8.38 -3.12
N ILE A 9 -17.64 8.54 -4.35
CA ILE A 9 -16.27 9.00 -4.62
C ILE A 9 -15.98 10.37 -3.99
N GLU A 10 -16.99 11.23 -3.86
CA GLU A 10 -16.90 12.56 -3.24
C GLU A 10 -16.40 12.49 -1.78
N TYR A 11 -16.69 11.40 -1.07
CA TYR A 11 -16.14 11.16 0.27
C TYR A 11 -14.61 11.01 0.22
N PHE A 12 -14.10 10.21 -0.71
CA PHE A 12 -12.66 10.02 -0.88
C PHE A 12 -11.97 11.27 -1.45
N GLU A 13 -12.68 12.07 -2.26
CA GLU A 13 -12.22 13.38 -2.72
C GLU A 13 -11.97 14.32 -1.55
N SER A 14 -12.89 14.35 -0.57
CA SER A 14 -12.72 15.18 0.62
C SER A 14 -11.49 14.78 1.44
N ILE A 15 -11.22 13.48 1.59
CA ILE A 15 -10.04 12.97 2.30
C ILE A 15 -8.76 13.28 1.53
N ALA A 16 -8.77 13.07 0.20
CA ALA A 16 -7.62 13.39 -0.62
C ALA A 16 -7.29 14.88 -0.55
N ALA A 17 -8.31 15.76 -0.62
CA ALA A 17 -8.15 17.19 -0.46
C ALA A 17 -7.61 17.57 0.94
N GLU A 18 -8.06 16.89 2.00
CA GLU A 18 -7.55 17.11 3.36
C GLU A 18 -6.06 16.77 3.47
N ILE A 19 -5.64 15.60 2.96
CA ILE A 19 -4.24 15.15 2.97
C ILE A 19 -3.37 16.16 2.21
N ILE A 20 -3.80 16.59 1.00
CA ILE A 20 -3.07 17.59 0.19
C ILE A 20 -2.96 18.93 0.93
N SER A 21 -4.04 19.34 1.59
CA SER A 21 -4.09 20.62 2.31
C SER A 21 -3.15 20.62 3.51
N LYS A 22 -3.11 19.53 4.28
CA LYS A 22 -2.16 19.36 5.40
C LYS A 22 -0.71 19.32 4.90
N PHE A 23 -0.44 18.57 3.83
CA PHE A 23 0.87 18.51 3.17
C PHE A 23 1.38 19.89 2.74
N ARG A 24 0.58 20.65 1.97
CA ARG A 24 0.98 21.97 1.43
C ARG A 24 1.19 23.01 2.53
N ARG A 25 0.42 22.95 3.62
CA ARG A 25 0.51 23.90 4.74
C ARG A 25 1.89 23.87 5.38
N LEU A 26 2.45 22.69 5.62
CA LEU A 26 3.80 22.60 6.18
C LEU A 26 4.88 23.09 5.22
N GLN A 27 4.77 22.74 3.94
CA GLN A 27 5.71 23.20 2.92
C GLN A 27 5.78 24.73 2.84
N SER A 28 4.68 25.44 3.14
CA SER A 28 4.66 26.90 3.13
C SER A 28 5.39 27.59 4.30
N ILE A 29 5.67 26.89 5.41
CA ILE A 29 6.12 27.53 6.67
C ILE A 29 7.51 27.05 7.08
N VAL A 30 7.77 25.75 6.98
CA VAL A 30 9.04 25.13 7.41
C VAL A 30 9.82 24.75 6.16
N ARG A 31 11.15 24.87 6.16
CA ARG A 31 12.08 24.34 5.13
C ARG A 31 13.11 23.41 5.74
N HIS A 32 12.66 22.33 6.39
CA HIS A 32 13.53 21.34 7.04
C HIS A 32 13.15 19.92 6.60
N PRO A 33 13.99 19.24 5.79
CA PRO A 33 13.68 17.93 5.19
C PRO A 33 13.13 16.88 6.16
N THR A 34 13.76 16.73 7.33
CA THR A 34 13.36 15.74 8.34
C THR A 34 12.00 16.03 8.96
N ALA A 35 11.70 17.30 9.22
CA ALA A 35 10.43 17.70 9.85
C ALA A 35 9.24 17.48 8.91
N TYR A 36 9.48 17.52 7.60
CA TYR A 36 8.46 17.13 6.62
C TYR A 36 8.15 15.64 6.68
N GLY A 37 9.18 14.79 6.76
CA GLY A 37 9.03 13.33 6.80
C GLY A 37 8.13 12.89 7.96
N ASP A 38 8.52 13.22 9.19
CA ASP A 38 7.77 12.83 10.39
C ASP A 38 6.32 13.34 10.37
N HIS A 39 6.08 14.55 9.85
CA HIS A 39 4.71 15.07 9.76
C HIS A 39 3.88 14.36 8.68
N HIS A 40 4.47 14.05 7.53
CA HIS A 40 3.79 13.33 6.46
C HIS A 40 3.39 11.92 6.91
N GLU A 41 4.27 11.26 7.67
CA GLU A 41 3.93 10.02 8.38
C GLU A 41 2.72 10.20 9.30
N GLU A 42 2.69 11.26 10.10
CA GLU A 42 1.59 11.51 11.04
C GLU A 42 0.25 11.80 10.35
N ILE A 43 0.25 12.50 9.20
CA ILE A 43 -0.97 12.74 8.41
C ILE A 43 -1.60 11.39 8.00
N LEU A 44 -0.82 10.51 7.36
CA LEU A 44 -1.33 9.23 6.88
C LEU A 44 -1.70 8.30 8.03
N LYS A 45 -0.91 8.29 9.09
CA LYS A 45 -1.21 7.55 10.32
C LYS A 45 -2.55 7.95 10.93
N THR A 46 -2.85 9.25 10.98
CA THR A 46 -4.13 9.76 11.46
C THR A 46 -5.29 9.27 10.58
N VAL A 47 -5.12 9.34 9.25
CA VAL A 47 -6.13 8.85 8.30
C VAL A 47 -6.39 7.36 8.53
N LEU A 48 -5.34 6.54 8.58
CA LEU A 48 -5.48 5.09 8.79
C LEU A 48 -6.14 4.76 10.13
N ARG A 49 -5.80 5.45 11.22
CA ARG A 49 -6.43 5.26 12.54
C ARG A 49 -7.92 5.58 12.54
N ASN A 50 -8.37 6.49 11.69
CA ASN A 50 -9.80 6.82 11.56
C ASN A 50 -10.56 5.79 10.71
N PHE A 51 -9.88 5.11 9.80
CA PHE A 51 -10.47 4.06 8.95
C PHE A 51 -10.48 2.68 9.59
N LEU A 52 -9.47 2.39 10.41
CA LEU A 52 -9.30 1.09 11.02
C LEU A 52 -9.98 1.03 12.40
N THR A 53 -10.47 -0.16 12.75
CA THR A 53 -11.01 -0.38 14.09
C THR A 53 -9.89 -0.38 15.12
N LYS A 54 -10.23 -0.24 16.41
CA LYS A 54 -9.27 -0.29 17.52
C LYS A 54 -8.50 -1.60 17.65
N ARG A 55 -8.87 -2.64 16.90
CA ARG A 55 -8.10 -3.89 16.77
C ARG A 55 -6.78 -3.68 16.03
N PHE A 56 -6.67 -2.68 15.16
CA PHE A 56 -5.46 -2.45 14.39
C PHE A 56 -4.73 -1.22 14.91
N SER A 57 -3.48 -1.41 15.32
CA SER A 57 -2.58 -0.31 15.64
C SER A 57 -1.77 0.10 14.42
N VAL A 58 -1.49 1.40 14.33
CA VAL A 58 -0.56 1.96 13.34
C VAL A 58 0.66 2.50 14.09
N LYS A 59 1.83 1.89 13.85
CA LYS A 59 3.11 2.15 14.54
C LYS A 59 4.24 2.32 13.54
N LYS A 60 5.36 2.92 13.95
CA LYS A 60 6.62 2.93 13.18
C LYS A 60 7.65 2.04 13.86
N GLY A 61 8.66 1.55 13.13
CA GLY A 61 9.74 0.76 13.73
C GLY A 61 10.13 -0.46 12.90
N PHE A 62 10.32 -1.62 13.55
CA PHE A 62 11.02 -2.76 12.94
C PHE A 62 10.24 -4.07 13.06
N ILE A 63 10.41 -4.95 12.08
CA ILE A 63 9.96 -6.35 12.13
C ILE A 63 11.17 -7.23 12.47
N TYR A 64 11.02 -8.16 13.42
CA TYR A 64 12.11 -9.01 13.94
C TYR A 64 11.79 -10.51 13.87
N VAL A 65 12.71 -11.33 13.33
CA VAL A 65 12.54 -12.80 13.15
C VAL A 65 13.60 -13.63 13.88
N GLY A 66 14.23 -13.08 14.91
CA GLY A 66 15.34 -13.77 15.59
C GLY A 66 16.66 -13.73 14.82
N HIS A 67 17.76 -14.10 15.49
CA HIS A 67 19.08 -14.31 14.87
C HIS A 67 19.59 -13.15 13.98
N GLY A 68 19.36 -11.91 14.40
CA GLY A 68 19.80 -10.73 13.67
C GLY A 68 19.03 -10.41 12.39
N LYS A 69 17.94 -11.14 12.10
CA LYS A 69 17.05 -10.85 10.97
C LYS A 69 16.03 -9.79 11.37
N VAL A 70 16.28 -8.56 10.91
CA VAL A 70 15.47 -7.38 11.21
C VAL A 70 15.21 -6.62 9.91
N SER A 71 14.01 -6.05 9.77
CA SER A 71 13.71 -5.18 8.63
C SER A 71 14.52 -3.89 8.72
N ARG A 72 14.46 -3.07 7.68
CA ARG A 72 14.74 -1.63 7.85
C ARG A 72 13.63 -0.99 8.68
N GLN A 73 13.86 0.25 9.12
CA GLN A 73 12.82 1.00 9.81
C GLN A 73 11.67 1.26 8.82
N ILE A 74 10.48 0.85 9.21
CA ILE A 74 9.24 1.03 8.46
C ILE A 74 8.52 2.25 9.02
N ASP A 75 8.13 3.15 8.12
CA ASP A 75 7.44 4.40 8.47
C ASP A 75 6.08 4.11 9.10
N LEU A 76 5.26 3.24 8.49
CA LEU A 76 4.01 2.76 9.09
C LEU A 76 3.85 1.24 8.96
N MET A 77 3.58 0.59 10.08
CA MET A 77 3.21 -0.81 10.22
C MET A 77 1.80 -0.87 10.78
N ILE A 78 0.95 -1.69 10.15
CA ILE A 78 -0.40 -1.99 10.64
C ILE A 78 -0.33 -3.33 11.36
N ILE A 79 -0.65 -3.31 12.65
CA ILE A 79 -0.47 -4.43 13.58
C ILE A 79 -1.84 -4.92 14.03
N ASP A 80 -2.07 -6.24 13.91
CA ASP A 80 -3.26 -6.89 14.46
C ASP A 80 -3.08 -7.16 15.96
N GLU A 81 -3.79 -6.40 16.79
CA GLU A 81 -3.79 -6.53 18.26
C GLU A 81 -4.41 -7.84 18.75
N ASN A 82 -5.09 -8.60 17.89
CA ASN A 82 -5.53 -9.95 18.24
C ASN A 82 -4.38 -10.99 18.15
N SER A 83 -3.17 -10.57 17.77
CA SER A 83 -1.97 -11.39 17.89
C SER A 83 -1.43 -11.30 19.33
N PRO A 84 -1.48 -12.39 20.12
CA PRO A 84 -1.20 -12.33 21.56
C PRO A 84 0.25 -11.96 21.92
N ALA A 85 1.18 -12.10 20.96
CA ALA A 85 2.59 -11.74 21.11
C ALA A 85 3.03 -10.84 19.95
N ALA A 86 2.32 -9.73 19.72
CA ALA A 86 2.64 -8.82 18.62
C ALA A 86 3.97 -8.08 18.82
N TYR A 87 4.27 -7.69 20.06
CA TYR A 87 5.34 -6.75 20.39
C TYR A 87 6.49 -7.43 21.14
N ILE A 88 7.72 -7.11 20.73
CA ILE A 88 8.95 -7.37 21.49
C ILE A 88 9.30 -6.12 22.31
N PHE A 89 9.12 -4.96 21.70
CA PHE A 89 9.33 -3.65 22.30
C PHE A 89 8.27 -2.67 21.79
N GLN A 90 7.80 -1.79 22.67
CA GLN A 90 6.92 -0.70 22.27
C GLN A 90 7.09 0.49 23.22
N GLU A 91 7.24 1.68 22.63
CA GLU A 91 7.24 2.94 23.35
C GLU A 91 6.55 4.01 22.49
N GLY A 92 5.42 4.52 22.97
CA GLY A 92 4.57 5.43 22.19
C GLY A 92 4.20 4.82 20.83
N ASP A 93 4.63 5.46 19.76
CA ASP A 93 4.38 5.03 18.38
C ASP A 93 5.50 4.17 17.78
N PHE A 94 6.64 4.05 18.47
CA PHE A 94 7.73 3.20 18.04
C PHE A 94 7.53 1.77 18.57
N ALA A 95 7.77 0.76 17.72
CA ALA A 95 7.62 -0.64 18.08
C ALA A 95 8.61 -1.55 17.34
N VAL A 96 9.02 -2.63 18.01
CA VAL A 96 9.65 -3.81 17.39
C VAL A 96 8.65 -4.95 17.48
N VAL A 97 8.24 -5.49 16.35
CA VAL A 97 7.11 -6.41 16.23
C VAL A 97 7.50 -7.74 15.61
N LEU A 98 6.76 -8.78 15.97
CA LEU A 98 6.90 -10.09 15.34
C LEU A 98 6.10 -10.15 14.02
N PRO A 99 6.61 -10.82 12.97
CA PRO A 99 6.03 -10.82 11.63
C PRO A 99 4.56 -11.23 11.59
N GLN A 100 4.18 -12.22 12.40
CA GLN A 100 2.81 -12.76 12.40
C GLN A 100 1.73 -11.72 12.72
N ALA A 101 2.07 -10.66 13.45
CA ALA A 101 1.15 -9.60 13.84
C ALA A 101 1.04 -8.48 12.79
N VAL A 102 1.98 -8.38 11.85
CA VAL A 102 1.98 -7.31 10.86
C VAL A 102 1.11 -7.70 9.67
N VAL A 103 0.17 -6.83 9.32
CA VAL A 103 -0.77 -7.06 8.21
C VAL A 103 -0.48 -6.18 7.01
N ALA A 104 0.09 -5.00 7.22
CA ALA A 104 0.56 -4.15 6.14
C ALA A 104 1.73 -3.26 6.58
N VAL A 105 2.55 -2.86 5.62
CA VAL A 105 3.62 -1.88 5.78
C VAL A 105 3.50 -0.79 4.74
N MET A 106 3.85 0.43 5.11
CA MET A 106 3.91 1.56 4.20
C MET A 106 5.25 2.29 4.34
N GLU A 107 5.87 2.55 3.20
CA GLU A 107 6.99 3.49 3.04
C GLU A 107 6.45 4.83 2.55
N ILE A 108 6.86 5.93 3.18
CA ILE A 108 6.38 7.27 2.87
C ILE A 108 7.49 8.13 2.29
N LYS A 109 7.18 8.81 1.18
CA LYS A 109 8.10 9.75 0.52
C LYS A 109 7.42 11.07 0.26
N THR A 110 8.05 12.15 0.71
CA THR A 110 7.66 13.51 0.33
C THR A 110 7.76 13.70 -1.19
N THR A 111 8.86 13.22 -1.78
CA THR A 111 9.10 13.28 -3.22
C THR A 111 9.74 11.97 -3.66
N LEU A 112 9.19 11.35 -4.70
CA LEU A 112 9.71 10.10 -5.26
C LEU A 112 10.46 10.38 -6.56
N ASN A 113 11.78 10.29 -6.47
CA ASN A 113 12.71 10.31 -7.60
C ASN A 113 13.36 8.91 -7.73
N VAL A 114 14.30 8.74 -8.67
CA VAL A 114 14.89 7.42 -8.95
C VAL A 114 15.63 6.81 -7.75
N PRO A 115 16.55 7.53 -7.07
CA PRO A 115 17.17 7.02 -5.85
C PRO A 115 16.16 6.66 -4.74
N ASP A 116 15.14 7.48 -4.54
CA ASP A 116 14.13 7.26 -3.51
C ASP A 116 13.20 6.09 -3.84
N PHE A 117 12.94 5.87 -5.13
CA PHE A 117 12.23 4.71 -5.64
C PHE A 117 12.96 3.41 -5.31
N GLU A 118 14.25 3.30 -5.63
CA GLU A 118 15.05 2.11 -5.31
C GLU A 118 15.08 1.84 -3.80
N LYS A 119 15.25 2.89 -2.98
CA LYS A 119 15.24 2.76 -1.51
C LYS A 119 13.87 2.29 -1.00
N ALA A 120 12.78 2.82 -1.54
CA ALA A 120 11.44 2.45 -1.15
C ALA A 120 11.11 0.98 -1.48
N LEU A 121 11.52 0.51 -2.67
CA LEU A 121 11.41 -0.90 -3.05
C LEU A 121 12.16 -1.80 -2.06
N GLU A 122 13.42 -1.46 -1.77
CA GLU A 122 14.24 -2.23 -0.84
C GLU A 122 13.69 -2.19 0.61
N ASN A 123 13.08 -1.08 1.05
CA ASN A 123 12.53 -0.99 2.40
C ASN A 123 11.34 -1.93 2.58
N VAL A 124 10.35 -1.84 1.69
CA VAL A 124 9.20 -2.75 1.69
C VAL A 124 9.65 -4.21 1.54
N SER A 125 10.63 -4.47 0.67
CA SER A 125 11.20 -5.81 0.51
C SER A 125 11.83 -6.34 1.78
N SER A 126 12.54 -5.49 2.54
CA SER A 126 13.16 -5.90 3.81
C SER A 126 12.12 -6.39 4.84
N ALA A 127 10.88 -5.89 4.78
CA ALA A 127 9.79 -6.37 5.60
C ALA A 127 9.15 -7.65 5.02
N LYS A 128 8.85 -7.66 3.72
CA LYS A 128 8.20 -8.81 3.07
C LYS A 128 9.08 -10.07 3.08
N SER A 129 10.41 -9.94 2.98
CA SER A 129 11.35 -11.06 3.04
C SER A 129 11.44 -11.75 4.40
N LEU A 130 10.91 -11.13 5.46
CA LEU A 130 10.90 -11.65 6.82
C LEU A 130 9.64 -12.44 7.16
N MET A 131 8.68 -12.48 6.26
CA MET A 131 7.43 -13.18 6.45
C MET A 131 7.58 -14.64 5.98
N GLU A 132 7.05 -15.58 6.75
CA GLU A 132 7.01 -16.99 6.34
C GLU A 132 5.98 -17.20 5.23
N PHE A 133 6.31 -18.03 4.23
CA PHE A 133 5.44 -18.29 3.10
C PHE A 133 4.29 -19.28 3.43
N PRO A 134 3.05 -19.00 3.00
CA PRO A 134 2.62 -17.82 2.26
C PRO A 134 2.48 -16.59 3.17
N ALA A 135 3.33 -15.61 2.89
CA ALA A 135 3.42 -14.35 3.60
C ALA A 135 2.36 -13.40 3.05
N ASN A 136 1.34 -13.10 3.83
CA ASN A 136 0.29 -12.19 3.42
C ASN A 136 0.50 -10.81 4.04
N LEU A 137 1.62 -10.17 3.67
CA LEU A 137 1.93 -8.80 4.04
C LEU A 137 1.71 -7.87 2.85
N THR A 138 0.78 -6.94 2.99
CA THR A 138 0.58 -5.88 2.00
C THR A 138 1.66 -4.81 2.17
N GLY A 139 2.47 -4.57 1.14
CA GLY A 139 3.49 -3.53 1.10
C GLY A 139 3.10 -2.38 0.18
N ILE A 140 3.10 -1.15 0.69
CA ILE A 140 2.72 0.04 -0.09
C ILE A 140 3.84 1.08 -0.03
N VAL A 141 4.10 1.73 -1.15
CA VAL A 141 4.88 2.97 -1.18
C VAL A 141 3.91 4.13 -1.44
N PHE A 142 3.88 5.12 -0.55
CA PHE A 142 3.10 6.33 -0.70
C PHE A 142 4.02 7.52 -0.95
N ALA A 143 4.00 8.05 -2.16
CA ALA A 143 4.69 9.28 -2.50
C ALA A 143 3.71 10.44 -2.62
N TYR A 144 3.92 11.50 -1.83
CA TYR A 144 3.12 12.71 -1.91
C TYR A 144 3.32 13.41 -3.26
N ASP A 145 4.57 13.53 -3.70
CA ASP A 145 4.96 14.15 -4.96
C ASP A 145 6.08 13.33 -5.64
N GLY A 146 6.50 13.72 -6.84
CA GLY A 146 7.60 13.05 -7.53
C GLY A 146 7.59 13.22 -9.04
N THR A 147 8.46 12.45 -9.70
CA THR A 147 8.44 12.37 -11.16
C THR A 147 7.16 11.69 -11.63
N ASN A 148 6.46 12.26 -12.62
CA ASN A 148 5.29 11.64 -13.22
C ASN A 148 5.68 10.28 -13.86
N PRO A 149 5.11 9.15 -13.38
CA PRO A 149 5.54 7.82 -13.79
C PRO A 149 4.94 7.43 -15.14
N THR A 150 5.46 7.98 -16.24
CA THR A 150 5.12 7.48 -17.58
C THR A 150 5.79 6.13 -17.83
N ASN A 151 5.30 5.38 -18.82
CA ASN A 151 5.92 4.10 -19.19
C ASN A 151 7.42 4.23 -19.51
N ASP A 152 7.86 5.31 -20.15
CA ASP A 152 9.27 5.56 -20.45
C ASP A 152 10.10 5.85 -19.19
N VAL A 153 9.55 6.64 -18.27
CA VAL A 153 10.20 6.94 -16.99
C VAL A 153 10.38 5.67 -16.18
N LEU A 154 9.31 4.88 -16.05
CA LEU A 154 9.34 3.59 -15.37
C LEU A 154 10.29 2.62 -16.07
N ASP A 155 10.37 2.68 -17.41
CA ASP A 155 11.29 1.83 -18.16
C ASP A 155 12.75 2.03 -17.76
N VAL A 156 13.13 3.30 -17.60
CA VAL A 156 14.44 3.66 -17.07
C VAL A 156 14.60 3.22 -15.62
N TRP A 157 13.60 3.45 -14.75
CA TRP A 157 13.73 3.20 -13.31
C TRP A 157 13.93 1.72 -12.99
N PHE A 158 13.10 0.86 -13.57
CA PHE A 158 13.15 -0.57 -13.30
C PHE A 158 14.32 -1.31 -13.99
N LYS A 159 14.95 -0.72 -15.01
CA LYS A 159 16.19 -1.24 -15.60
C LYS A 159 17.41 -1.02 -14.73
N ARG A 160 17.34 -0.15 -13.72
CA ARG A 160 18.46 0.10 -12.82
C ARG A 160 18.70 -1.10 -11.92
N GLN A 161 19.97 -1.26 -11.52
CA GLN A 161 20.45 -2.45 -10.83
C GLN A 161 19.57 -2.83 -9.62
N LYS A 162 19.29 -1.89 -8.71
CA LYS A 162 18.53 -2.15 -7.48
C LYS A 162 17.06 -2.48 -7.71
N ALA A 163 16.44 -1.93 -8.75
CA ALA A 163 15.05 -2.27 -9.09
C ALA A 163 14.96 -3.58 -9.89
N SER A 164 15.97 -3.87 -10.72
CA SER A 164 15.99 -5.05 -11.59
C SER A 164 16.10 -6.38 -10.83
N VAL A 165 16.61 -6.38 -9.59
CA VAL A 165 16.71 -7.59 -8.75
C VAL A 165 15.36 -8.19 -8.35
N PHE A 166 14.29 -7.39 -8.46
CA PHE A 166 12.93 -7.82 -8.16
C PHE A 166 12.27 -8.58 -9.31
N LYS A 167 12.88 -8.61 -10.49
CA LYS A 167 12.41 -9.43 -11.61
C LYS A 167 12.54 -10.91 -11.24
N GLY A 168 11.43 -11.65 -11.20
CA GLY A 168 11.34 -13.02 -10.69
C GLY A 168 11.28 -13.13 -9.16
N LYS A 169 11.13 -12.00 -8.45
CA LYS A 169 10.95 -11.89 -6.98
C LYS A 169 9.90 -10.84 -6.65
N GLU A 170 8.84 -10.80 -7.46
CA GLU A 170 7.77 -9.81 -7.39
C GLU A 170 6.95 -9.93 -6.10
N ASP A 171 6.87 -11.12 -5.53
CA ASP A 171 6.22 -11.45 -4.27
C ASP A 171 6.75 -10.62 -3.08
N VAL A 172 8.04 -10.27 -3.08
CA VAL A 172 8.68 -9.41 -2.05
C VAL A 172 8.77 -7.94 -2.45
N ALA A 173 8.29 -7.55 -3.63
CA ALA A 173 8.17 -6.15 -4.02
C ALA A 173 6.89 -5.51 -3.42
N PRO A 174 6.77 -4.16 -3.39
CA PRO A 174 5.52 -3.51 -3.01
C PRO A 174 4.33 -4.00 -3.84
N ASP A 175 3.16 -4.12 -3.22
CA ASP A 175 1.91 -4.42 -3.89
C ASP A 175 1.33 -3.18 -4.58
N ALA A 176 1.63 -1.98 -4.08
CA ALA A 176 1.27 -0.73 -4.73
C ALA A 176 2.30 0.39 -4.51
N ILE A 177 2.43 1.28 -5.49
CA ILE A 177 3.25 2.49 -5.42
C ILE A 177 2.42 3.68 -5.90
N MET A 178 2.04 4.56 -4.98
CA MET A 178 1.17 5.69 -5.24
C MET A 178 1.98 6.97 -5.44
N PHE A 179 1.71 7.68 -6.54
CA PHE A 179 2.25 9.00 -6.86
C PHE A 179 1.11 10.02 -6.72
N PHE A 180 0.84 10.44 -5.49
CA PHE A 180 -0.40 11.08 -5.08
C PHE A 180 -0.65 12.42 -5.79
N ALA A 181 0.32 13.35 -5.80
CA ALA A 181 0.19 14.62 -6.51
C ALA A 181 0.05 14.46 -8.03
N MET A 182 0.60 13.38 -8.60
CA MET A 182 0.46 13.06 -10.02
C MET A 182 -0.85 12.34 -10.36
N GLY A 183 -1.56 11.83 -9.34
CA GLY A 183 -2.74 11.01 -9.55
C GLY A 183 -2.40 9.78 -10.38
N ARG A 184 -1.30 9.08 -10.05
CA ARG A 184 -0.88 7.82 -10.66
C ARG A 184 -0.66 6.76 -9.60
N LEU A 185 -1.00 5.51 -9.89
CA LEU A 185 -0.83 4.37 -9.00
C LEU A 185 -0.26 3.19 -9.79
N LEU A 186 0.85 2.65 -9.34
CA LEU A 186 1.33 1.36 -9.80
C LEU A 186 0.73 0.28 -8.91
N VAL A 187 0.15 -0.74 -9.53
CA VAL A 187 -0.42 -1.89 -8.84
C VAL A 187 0.28 -3.14 -9.33
N ARG A 188 0.80 -3.95 -8.42
CA ARG A 188 1.55 -5.16 -8.77
C ARG A 188 0.64 -6.17 -9.45
N GLY A 189 1.14 -6.76 -10.53
CA GLY A 189 0.47 -7.84 -11.24
C GLY A 189 0.79 -9.25 -10.70
N ASP A 190 -0.14 -10.19 -10.87
CA ASP A 190 0.03 -11.64 -10.73
C ASP A 190 0.91 -12.21 -11.85
N GLU A 191 1.70 -13.22 -11.49
CA GLU A 191 2.77 -13.81 -12.30
C GLU A 191 2.26 -14.50 -13.57
N ASN A 192 0.97 -14.87 -13.60
CA ASN A 192 0.37 -15.74 -14.62
C ASN A 192 -0.50 -15.04 -15.67
N LYS A 193 -0.60 -13.71 -15.65
CA LYS A 193 -1.25 -12.98 -16.74
C LYS A 193 -0.30 -11.93 -17.29
N ASN A 194 -0.04 -12.04 -18.60
CA ASN A 194 0.40 -10.92 -19.42
C ASN A 194 -0.68 -9.84 -19.36
N ILE A 195 -0.68 -9.01 -18.31
CA ILE A 195 -1.38 -7.74 -18.36
C ILE A 195 -0.65 -6.93 -19.41
N GLY A 196 -1.34 -6.65 -20.51
CA GLY A 196 -0.75 -6.10 -21.71
C GLY A 196 0.10 -4.87 -21.41
N GLY A 197 1.42 -5.01 -21.63
CA GLY A 197 2.22 -3.90 -22.14
C GLY A 197 3.18 -3.18 -21.20
N GLY A 198 3.56 -3.74 -20.05
CA GLY A 198 4.69 -3.23 -19.26
C GLY A 198 5.86 -4.21 -19.26
N LYS A 199 7.09 -3.75 -19.52
CA LYS A 199 8.33 -4.52 -19.29
C LYS A 199 8.61 -4.83 -17.80
N TYR A 200 7.64 -4.54 -16.92
CA TYR A 200 7.71 -4.51 -15.46
C TYR A 200 6.43 -5.10 -14.86
N TYR A 201 6.53 -5.69 -13.68
CA TYR A 201 5.47 -6.42 -12.99
C TYR A 201 4.39 -5.53 -12.32
N TYR A 202 4.25 -4.28 -12.77
CA TYR A 202 3.24 -3.35 -12.30
C TYR A 202 2.39 -2.86 -13.46
N SER A 203 1.08 -2.77 -13.22
CA SER A 203 0.13 -2.03 -14.04
C SER A 203 0.09 -0.58 -13.58
N LEU A 204 0.30 0.36 -14.49
CA LEU A 204 0.09 1.78 -14.23
C LEU A 204 -1.40 2.10 -14.36
N ILE A 205 -1.99 2.59 -13.28
CA ILE A 205 -3.38 3.01 -13.20
C ILE A 205 -3.43 4.52 -12.99
N GLY A 206 -4.28 5.17 -13.77
CA GLY A 206 -4.64 6.57 -13.58
C GLY A 206 -4.15 7.42 -14.74
N GLY A 207 -5.07 8.17 -15.32
CA GLY A 207 -4.96 8.90 -16.57
C GLY A 207 -6.36 9.10 -17.14
N LYS A 208 -6.58 10.13 -17.98
CA LYS A 208 -7.92 10.49 -18.50
C LYS A 208 -8.67 9.35 -19.21
N ASN A 209 -7.96 8.28 -19.60
CA ASN A 209 -8.51 7.18 -20.40
C ASN A 209 -8.85 5.90 -19.61
N GLU A 210 -8.43 5.79 -18.34
CA GLU A 210 -8.61 4.55 -17.52
C GLU A 210 -9.56 4.76 -16.35
N ILE A 211 -9.65 5.99 -15.85
CA ILE A 211 -10.61 6.39 -14.83
C ILE A 211 -11.81 6.98 -15.58
N LYS A 212 -13.04 6.57 -15.21
CA LYS A 212 -14.27 7.13 -15.78
C LYS A 212 -14.18 8.64 -15.90
N SER A 213 -14.66 9.20 -17.01
CA SER A 213 -14.67 10.66 -17.18
C SER A 213 -15.40 11.31 -15.99
N GLY A 214 -14.70 12.23 -15.31
CA GLY A 214 -15.23 12.97 -14.17
C GLY A 214 -14.88 12.44 -12.77
N MET A 215 -14.27 11.25 -12.62
CA MET A 215 -13.77 10.79 -11.31
C MET A 215 -12.39 11.39 -10.99
N ASP A 216 -12.22 11.93 -9.77
CA ASP A 216 -10.91 12.39 -9.31
C ASP A 216 -9.92 11.23 -9.14
N SER A 217 -8.78 11.32 -9.82
CA SER A 217 -7.77 10.25 -9.83
C SER A 217 -7.17 9.99 -8.44
N LYS A 218 -7.02 11.02 -7.61
CA LYS A 218 -6.40 10.90 -6.29
C LYS A 218 -7.35 10.22 -5.32
N ALA A 219 -8.61 10.62 -5.33
CA ALA A 219 -9.68 9.99 -4.56
C ALA A 219 -9.82 8.51 -4.91
N TYR A 220 -9.81 8.18 -6.20
CA TYR A 220 -9.86 6.81 -6.68
C TYR A 220 -8.69 5.99 -6.12
N GLN A 221 -7.47 6.47 -6.28
CA GLN A 221 -6.27 5.77 -5.80
C GLN A 221 -6.26 5.60 -4.28
N MET A 222 -6.72 6.62 -3.56
CA MET A 222 -6.85 6.54 -2.10
C MET A 222 -7.85 5.44 -1.71
N SER A 223 -8.99 5.33 -2.41
CA SER A 223 -9.96 4.27 -2.17
C SER A 223 -9.36 2.88 -2.41
N VAL A 224 -8.52 2.72 -3.45
CA VAL A 224 -7.82 1.46 -3.75
C VAL A 224 -6.83 1.12 -2.64
N ILE A 225 -5.99 2.07 -2.21
CA ILE A 225 -5.02 1.86 -1.12
C ILE A 225 -5.72 1.49 0.20
N LEU A 226 -6.78 2.20 0.57
CA LEU A 226 -7.56 1.88 1.78
C LEU A 226 -8.19 0.49 1.69
N ALA A 227 -8.72 0.14 0.53
CA ALA A 227 -9.24 -1.18 0.31
C ALA A 227 -8.14 -2.24 0.45
N MET A 228 -6.91 -2.02 -0.08
CA MET A 228 -5.74 -2.93 0.03
C MET A 228 -5.43 -3.23 1.49
N ILE A 229 -5.36 -2.18 2.29
CA ILE A 229 -5.13 -2.27 3.71
C ILE A 229 -6.25 -3.07 4.42
N ILE A 230 -7.51 -2.76 4.14
CA ILE A 230 -8.66 -3.42 4.77
C ILE A 230 -8.73 -4.90 4.38
N ASN A 231 -8.48 -5.24 3.11
CA ASN A 231 -8.42 -6.63 2.68
C ASN A 231 -7.28 -7.38 3.38
N SER A 232 -6.12 -6.74 3.56
CA SER A 232 -5.01 -7.34 4.33
C SER A 232 -5.40 -7.60 5.79
N CYS A 233 -6.14 -6.68 6.40
CA CYS A 233 -6.71 -6.84 7.75
C CYS A 233 -7.69 -8.04 7.81
N GLU A 234 -8.55 -8.18 6.81
CA GLU A 234 -9.52 -9.28 6.73
C GLU A 234 -8.87 -10.64 6.48
N GLN A 235 -7.83 -10.72 5.66
CA GLN A 235 -7.18 -11.99 5.30
C GLN A 235 -6.64 -12.75 6.53
N LYS A 236 -6.21 -12.05 7.57
CA LYS A 236 -5.83 -12.67 8.86
C LYS A 236 -7.03 -13.23 9.64
N GLU A 237 -8.25 -12.77 9.38
CA GLU A 237 -9.47 -13.33 9.94
C GLU A 237 -9.88 -14.67 9.31
N PHE A 238 -9.67 -14.84 7.99
CA PHE A 238 -10.05 -16.08 7.28
C PHE A 238 -9.24 -17.29 7.76
N ILE A 239 -7.95 -17.09 8.10
CA ILE A 239 -7.11 -18.13 8.70
C ILE A 239 -7.70 -18.63 10.04
N LYS A 240 -8.43 -17.77 10.77
CA LYS A 240 -9.05 -18.12 12.07
C LYS A 240 -10.50 -18.61 11.96
N THR A 241 -11.27 -18.24 10.93
CA THR A 241 -12.74 -18.39 10.95
C THR A 241 -13.31 -19.44 9.97
N GLY A 242 -12.51 -19.96 9.03
CA GLY A 242 -12.92 -21.05 8.12
C GLY A 242 -14.16 -20.76 7.25
N ARG A 243 -14.69 -19.54 7.25
CA ARG A 243 -15.86 -19.11 6.49
C ARG A 243 -15.48 -18.01 5.52
N LEU A 244 -16.02 -18.07 4.31
CA LEU A 244 -15.85 -17.04 3.29
C LEU A 244 -16.75 -15.84 3.61
N VAL A 245 -16.18 -14.74 4.13
CA VAL A 245 -16.87 -13.45 4.23
C VAL A 245 -16.69 -12.70 2.90
N GLU A 246 -17.76 -12.07 2.39
CA GLU A 246 -17.66 -11.11 1.28
C GLU A 246 -16.75 -9.94 1.71
N ARG A 247 -15.56 -9.82 1.10
CA ARG A 247 -14.52 -8.88 1.55
C ARG A 247 -14.99 -7.42 1.47
N GLN A 248 -14.94 -6.71 2.61
CA GLN A 248 -15.41 -5.32 2.73
C GLN A 248 -14.46 -4.33 2.05
N GLY A 249 -13.18 -4.67 1.87
CA GLY A 249 -12.26 -3.83 1.08
C GLY A 249 -12.81 -3.54 -0.33
N PHE A 250 -13.38 -4.54 -1.01
CA PHE A 250 -13.98 -4.36 -2.34
C PHE A 250 -15.23 -3.46 -2.33
N LYS A 251 -15.89 -3.34 -1.18
CA LYS A 251 -17.08 -2.49 -1.00
C LYS A 251 -16.73 -1.00 -0.96
N LEU A 252 -15.48 -0.62 -0.70
CA LEU A 252 -15.04 0.78 -0.68
C LEU A 252 -14.76 1.35 -2.07
N VAL A 253 -14.53 0.48 -3.05
CA VAL A 253 -14.10 0.88 -4.38
C VAL A 253 -15.32 0.90 -5.31
N GLN A 254 -15.87 2.09 -5.58
CA GLN A 254 -16.99 2.26 -6.52
C GLN A 254 -16.48 2.20 -7.97
N ILE A 255 -16.63 1.04 -8.63
CA ILE A 255 -16.16 0.84 -10.01
C ILE A 255 -17.22 0.10 -10.86
N GLU A 256 -17.33 0.45 -12.14
CA GLU A 256 -17.97 -0.40 -13.16
C GLU A 256 -17.06 -1.54 -13.59
N ARG A 257 -17.65 -2.71 -13.90
CA ARG A 257 -16.98 -4.02 -14.05
C ARG A 257 -15.59 -4.04 -14.74
N GLY A 258 -15.27 -3.16 -15.70
CA GLY A 258 -13.99 -3.11 -16.40
C GLY A 258 -12.79 -2.66 -15.54
N ALA A 259 -12.86 -1.53 -14.83
CA ALA A 259 -11.75 -1.06 -13.98
C ALA A 259 -11.58 -1.90 -12.69
N LEU A 260 -12.55 -2.77 -12.39
CA LEU A 260 -12.52 -3.69 -11.25
C LEU A 260 -11.53 -4.84 -11.48
N GLU A 261 -11.16 -5.13 -12.73
CA GLU A 261 -10.28 -6.25 -13.05
C GLU A 261 -8.86 -6.00 -12.54
N ASP A 262 -8.27 -4.83 -12.83
CA ASP A 262 -6.92 -4.46 -12.35
C ASP A 262 -6.86 -4.33 -10.83
N VAL A 263 -7.94 -3.81 -10.24
CA VAL A 263 -8.06 -3.65 -8.79
C VAL A 263 -8.16 -5.03 -8.13
N ARG A 264 -9.08 -5.91 -8.57
CA ARG A 264 -9.20 -7.28 -8.03
C ARG A 264 -7.90 -8.07 -8.11
N PHE A 265 -7.07 -7.78 -9.10
CA PHE A 265 -5.77 -8.40 -9.29
C PHE A 265 -4.77 -8.04 -8.18
N ALA A 266 -4.74 -6.76 -7.77
CA ALA A 266 -3.97 -6.30 -6.60
C ALA A 266 -4.30 -7.07 -5.32
N PHE A 267 -5.55 -7.53 -5.24
CA PHE A 267 -6.19 -7.93 -4.00
C PHE A 267 -6.06 -9.40 -3.65
N LYS A 268 -5.33 -10.20 -4.44
CA LYS A 268 -5.19 -11.66 -4.34
C LYS A 268 -6.51 -12.29 -3.85
N THR A 269 -7.45 -12.52 -4.77
CA THR A 269 -8.50 -13.49 -4.47
C THR A 269 -7.80 -14.84 -4.28
N GLY A 270 -7.66 -15.29 -3.04
CA GLY A 270 -7.22 -16.64 -2.69
C GLY A 270 -8.28 -17.66 -3.12
N MET A 271 -8.52 -17.74 -4.42
CA MET A 271 -9.27 -18.80 -5.07
C MET A 271 -8.27 -19.67 -5.82
N GLU A 272 -7.56 -20.52 -5.09
CA GLU A 272 -7.32 -21.82 -5.68
C GLU A 272 -8.64 -22.58 -5.58
N ARG A 273 -9.16 -23.02 -6.73
CA ARG A 273 -10.13 -24.11 -6.75
C ARG A 273 -9.50 -25.23 -5.93
N ILE A 274 -10.07 -25.55 -4.78
CA ILE A 274 -9.91 -26.88 -4.22
C ILE A 274 -10.56 -27.79 -5.26
N GLY A 275 -9.72 -28.33 -6.15
CA GLY A 275 -10.10 -29.37 -7.08
C GLY A 275 -10.70 -30.52 -6.29
N ARG A 276 -11.78 -31.07 -6.83
CA ARG A 276 -12.40 -32.30 -6.34
C ARG A 276 -11.39 -33.45 -6.34
#